data_AF-A0A7S2J8T2-F1
#
_entry.id   AF-A0A7S2J8T2-F1
#
_cell.length_a   1.000
_cell.length_b   1.000
_cell.length_c   1.000
_cell.angle_alpha   90.00
_cell.angle_beta   90.00
_cell.angle_gamma   90.00
#
_symmetry.space_group_name_H-M   'P 1'
#
loop_
_entity.id
_entity.type
_entity.pdbx_description
1 polymer ?
#
loop_
_entity_poly.entity_id
_entity_poly.type
_entity_poly.pdbx_seq_one_letter_code
_entity_poly.pdbx_strand_id
1 'polypeptide(L)'
;TLNARELLGPLQALQQDKVRERTEEFKSRVTSFVDTFHEQAPFSFDKGVEEAYALINDFHLKIHDLESEAVEVAQSQELFELAVTNWREIRACRSELQLLKLVWDHTQLVQ
;
A
#
# COMPACT_ATOMS: atom_id res chain seq x y z
N THR A 1 33.96 14.04 22.12
CA THR A 1 34.69 12.75 22.02
C THR A 1 34.67 12.29 20.57
N LEU A 2 35.81 12.38 19.87
CA LEU A 2 35.94 12.01 18.45
C LEU A 2 35.51 10.55 18.16
N ASN A 3 35.67 9.65 19.14
CA ASN A 3 35.27 8.25 19.06
C ASN A 3 33.77 7.99 18.82
N ALA A 4 32.86 8.89 19.21
CA ALA A 4 31.43 8.63 19.05
C ALA A 4 30.98 8.75 17.58
N ARG A 5 31.48 9.75 16.84
CA ARG A 5 31.14 9.95 15.42
C ARG A 5 31.74 8.87 14.51
N GLU A 6 32.94 8.37 14.81
CA GLU A 6 33.60 7.32 14.03
C GLU A 6 32.92 5.95 14.19
N LEU A 7 32.33 5.67 15.35
CA LEU A 7 31.57 4.43 15.58
C LEU A 7 30.15 4.47 15.01
N LEU A 8 29.55 5.67 14.95
CA LEU A 8 28.16 5.86 14.52
C LEU A 8 27.99 5.79 13.00
N GLY A 9 28.99 6.23 12.22
CA GLY A 9 28.91 6.21 10.74
C GLY A 9 28.61 4.82 10.15
N PRO A 10 29.37 3.77 10.50
CA PRO A 10 29.11 2.41 10.01
C PRO A 10 27.75 1.85 10.45
N LEU A 11 27.33 2.15 11.69
CA LEU A 11 26.03 1.71 12.20
C LEU A 11 24.87 2.42 11.49
N GLN A 12 25.03 3.71 11.20
CA GLN A 12 24.05 4.51 10.48
C GLN A 12 23.89 4.03 9.03
N ALA A 13 25.00 3.74 8.34
CA ALA A 13 24.97 3.14 7.00
C ALA A 13 24.25 1.78 7.00
N LEU A 14 24.55 0.91 7.96
CA LEU A 14 23.88 -0.38 8.10
C LEU A 14 22.36 -0.25 8.33
N GLN A 15 21.92 0.74 9.12
CA GLN A 15 20.48 0.98 9.32
C GLN A 15 19.82 1.54 8.07
N GLN A 16 20.49 2.46 7.36
CA GLN A 16 19.99 2.98 6.09
C GLN A 16 19.81 1.88 5.04
N ASP A 17 20.74 0.93 4.95
CA ASP A 17 20.62 -0.22 4.05
C ASP A 17 19.40 -1.09 4.39
N LYS A 18 19.16 -1.36 5.68
CA LYS A 18 17.97 -2.09 6.13
C LYS A 18 16.65 -1.37 5.79
N VAL A 19 16.61 -0.04 5.94
CA VAL A 19 15.42 0.74 5.58
C VAL A 19 15.20 0.71 4.06
N ARG A 20 16.26 0.76 3.25
CA ARG A 20 16.18 0.61 1.79
C ARG A 20 15.66 -0.78 1.41
N GLU A 21 16.19 -1.84 2.02
CA GLU A 21 15.73 -3.22 1.81
C GLU A 21 14.23 -3.36 2.12
N ARG A 22 13.79 -2.92 3.31
CA ARG A 22 12.35 -2.91 3.69
C ARG A 22 11.50 -2.11 2.69
N THR A 23 12.02 -0.99 2.19
CA THR A 23 11.32 -0.16 1.19
C THR A 23 11.12 -0.93 -0.12
N GLU A 24 12.14 -1.63 -0.62
CA GLU A 24 12.04 -2.41 -1.86
C GLU A 24 11.14 -3.64 -1.70
N GLU A 25 11.19 -4.33 -0.57
CA GLU A 25 10.26 -5.42 -0.24
C GLU A 25 8.81 -4.92 -0.21
N PHE A 26 8.56 -3.78 0.45
CA PHE A 26 7.24 -3.17 0.49
C PHE A 26 6.77 -2.76 -0.90
N LYS A 27 7.65 -2.18 -1.73
CA LYS A 27 7.34 -1.85 -3.13
C LYS A 27 6.92 -3.06 -3.94
N SER A 28 7.61 -4.20 -3.81
CA SER A 28 7.21 -5.45 -4.47
C SER A 28 5.81 -5.91 -4.05
N ARG A 29 5.45 -5.76 -2.78
CA ARG A 29 4.11 -6.11 -2.29
C ARG A 29 3.05 -5.15 -2.80
N VAL A 30 3.35 -3.86 -2.88
CA VAL A 30 2.44 -2.86 -3.49
C VAL A 30 2.17 -3.22 -4.95
N THR A 31 3.19 -3.54 -5.74
CA THR A 31 3.01 -3.96 -7.14
C THR A 31 2.14 -5.21 -7.24
N SER A 32 2.44 -6.25 -6.45
CA SER A 32 1.63 -7.48 -6.45
C SER A 32 0.18 -7.25 -6.03
N PHE A 33 -0.06 -6.35 -5.06
CA PHE A 33 -1.41 -5.96 -4.67
C PHE A 33 -2.14 -5.24 -5.79
N VAL A 34 -1.48 -4.30 -6.48
CA VAL A 34 -2.07 -3.53 -7.59
C VAL A 34 -2.47 -4.47 -8.72
N ASP A 35 -1.61 -5.43 -9.09
CA ASP A 35 -1.92 -6.42 -10.12
C ASP A 35 -3.14 -7.26 -9.71
N THR A 36 -3.12 -7.79 -8.48
CA THR A 36 -4.23 -8.60 -7.93
C THR A 36 -5.54 -7.80 -7.87
N PHE A 37 -5.48 -6.52 -7.51
CA PHE A 37 -6.64 -5.64 -7.44
C PHE A 37 -7.28 -5.47 -8.81
N HIS A 38 -6.50 -5.19 -9.85
CA HIS A 38 -7.01 -5.02 -11.20
C HIS A 38 -7.52 -6.32 -11.83
N GLU A 39 -6.97 -7.47 -11.44
CA GLU A 39 -7.40 -8.78 -11.95
C GLU A 39 -8.66 -9.31 -11.27
N GLN A 40 -8.80 -9.12 -9.95
CA GLN A 40 -9.80 -9.84 -9.14
C GLN A 40 -10.91 -8.95 -8.57
N ALA A 41 -10.72 -7.62 -8.51
CA ALA A 41 -11.80 -6.75 -8.05
C ALA A 41 -12.99 -6.83 -9.03
N PRO A 42 -14.23 -6.68 -8.52
CA PRO A 42 -15.45 -6.92 -9.29
C PRO A 42 -15.77 -5.77 -10.25
N PHE A 43 -14.86 -5.46 -11.18
CA PHE A 43 -15.06 -4.44 -12.22
C PHE A 43 -16.08 -4.86 -13.28
N SER A 44 -16.33 -6.16 -13.40
CA SER A 44 -17.33 -6.76 -14.28
C SER A 44 -18.61 -7.15 -13.51
N PHE A 45 -19.75 -7.11 -14.20
CA PHE A 45 -21.07 -7.48 -13.67
C PHE A 45 -21.36 -8.99 -13.76
N ASP A 46 -20.35 -9.80 -14.03
CA ASP A 46 -20.45 -11.26 -14.08
C ASP A 46 -20.60 -11.89 -12.69
N LYS A 47 -20.18 -11.16 -11.65
CA LYS A 47 -20.29 -11.58 -10.25
C LYS A 47 -21.66 -11.24 -9.67
N GLY A 48 -22.15 -12.11 -8.78
CA GLY A 48 -23.35 -11.82 -7.98
C GLY A 48 -23.10 -10.66 -7.02
N VAL A 49 -24.15 -9.92 -6.67
CA VAL A 49 -24.00 -8.70 -5.85
C VAL A 49 -23.36 -8.97 -4.48
N GLU A 50 -23.75 -10.06 -3.82
CA GLU A 50 -23.18 -10.46 -2.54
C GLU A 50 -21.67 -10.77 -2.65
N GLU A 51 -21.26 -11.45 -3.72
CA GLU A 51 -19.86 -11.75 -4.00
C GLU A 51 -19.06 -10.47 -4.28
N ALA A 52 -19.62 -9.55 -5.06
CA ALA A 52 -18.97 -8.27 -5.36
C ALA A 52 -18.70 -7.45 -4.08
N TYR A 53 -19.67 -7.36 -3.18
CA TYR A 53 -19.46 -6.67 -1.90
C TYR A 53 -18.45 -7.38 -0.99
N ALA A 54 -18.45 -8.71 -0.98
CA ALA A 54 -17.44 -9.47 -0.23
C ALA A 54 -16.02 -9.17 -0.73
N LEU A 55 -15.82 -9.14 -2.05
CA LEU A 55 -14.53 -8.77 -2.66
C LEU A 55 -14.16 -7.31 -2.38
N ILE A 56 -15.10 -6.38 -2.51
CA ILE A 56 -14.86 -4.95 -2.21
C ILE A 56 -14.41 -4.78 -0.75
N ASN A 57 -15.03 -5.50 0.19
CA ASN A 57 -14.66 -5.43 1.60
C ASN A 57 -13.28 -6.05 1.87
N ASP A 58 -12.96 -7.19 1.24
CA ASP A 58 -11.65 -7.82 1.33
C ASP A 58 -10.54 -6.88 0.80
N PHE A 59 -10.72 -6.29 -0.38
CA PHE A 59 -9.79 -5.30 -0.92
C PHE A 59 -9.70 -4.03 -0.07
N HIS A 60 -10.79 -3.61 0.57
CA HIS A 60 -10.79 -2.48 1.49
C HIS A 60 -9.89 -2.71 2.71
N LEU A 61 -9.91 -3.91 3.27
CA LEU A 61 -9.04 -4.28 4.40
C LEU A 61 -7.58 -4.37 3.94
N LYS A 62 -7.32 -5.06 2.84
CA LYS A 62 -5.95 -5.22 2.29
C LYS A 62 -5.29 -3.88 1.96
N ILE A 63 -6.02 -2.96 1.32
CA ILE A 63 -5.46 -1.65 0.98
C ILE A 63 -5.28 -0.75 2.20
N HIS A 64 -6.13 -0.89 3.22
CA HIS A 64 -5.95 -0.22 4.50
C HIS A 64 -4.64 -0.65 5.19
N ASP A 65 -4.35 -1.94 5.20
CA ASP A 65 -3.11 -2.45 5.81
C ASP A 65 -1.87 -1.92 5.07
N LEU A 66 -1.92 -1.87 3.73
CA LEU A 66 -0.85 -1.27 2.93
C LEU A 66 -0.69 0.23 3.18
N GLU A 67 -1.79 0.97 3.35
CA GLU A 67 -1.73 2.40 3.70
C GLU A 67 -1.09 2.63 5.08
N SER A 68 -1.44 1.80 6.07
CA SER A 68 -0.82 1.86 7.40
C SER A 68 0.68 1.58 7.33
N GLU A 69 1.08 0.54 6.62
CA GLU A 69 2.49 0.21 6.47
C GLU A 69 3.26 1.27 5.66
N ALA A 70 2.64 1.86 4.64
CA ALA A 70 3.22 2.96 3.87
C ALA A 70 3.61 4.15 4.78
N VAL A 71 2.81 4.43 5.81
CA VAL A 71 3.12 5.46 6.82
C VAL A 71 4.33 5.06 7.66
N GLU A 72 4.41 3.81 8.12
CA GLU A 72 5.55 3.31 8.89
C GLU A 72 6.87 3.33 8.10
N VAL A 73 6.81 2.95 6.82
CA VAL A 73 7.97 2.98 5.91
C VAL A 73 8.41 4.44 5.70
N ALA A 74 7.48 5.37 5.49
CA ALA A 74 7.80 6.78 5.34
C ALA A 74 8.44 7.37 6.62
N GLN A 75 7.91 7.04 7.80
CA GLN A 75 8.50 7.43 9.08
C GLN A 75 9.92 6.88 9.27
N SER A 76 10.15 5.62 8.86
CA SER A 76 11.48 5.01 8.91
C SER A 76 12.45 5.69 7.95
N GLN A 77 12.00 6.04 6.74
CA GLN A 77 12.81 6.78 5.77
C GLN A 77 13.19 8.16 6.29
N GLU A 78 12.23 8.89 6.86
CA GLU A 78 12.47 10.22 7.45
C GLU A 78 13.45 10.15 8.64
N LEU A 79 13.27 9.19 9.56
CA LEU A 79 14.14 9.00 10.73
C LEU A 79 15.61 8.79 10.36
N PHE A 80 15.87 8.13 9.23
CA PHE A 80 17.23 7.84 8.75
C PHE A 80 17.67 8.76 7.62
N GLU A 81 16.98 9.89 7.41
CA GLU A 81 17.30 10.92 6.41
C GLU A 81 17.38 10.39 4.97
N LEU A 82 16.53 9.41 4.65
CA LEU A 82 16.37 8.84 3.31
C LEU A 82 15.26 9.58 2.54
N ALA A 83 15.30 9.48 1.22
CA ALA A 83 14.24 10.02 0.37
C ALA A 83 12.93 9.27 0.63
N VAL A 84 11.88 10.01 1.02
CA VAL A 84 10.57 9.44 1.30
C VAL A 84 9.89 9.01 0.00
N THR A 85 9.52 7.73 -0.09
CA THR A 85 8.82 7.19 -1.25
C THR A 85 7.36 7.63 -1.24
N ASN A 86 6.86 8.06 -2.39
CA ASN A 86 5.47 8.45 -2.55
C ASN A 86 4.65 7.33 -3.21
N TRP A 87 3.80 6.67 -2.43
CA TRP A 87 2.99 5.53 -2.87
C TRP A 87 1.72 5.99 -3.63
N ARG A 88 1.87 6.36 -4.90
CA ARG A 88 0.78 6.90 -5.72
C ARG A 88 -0.22 5.82 -6.12
N GLU A 89 0.28 4.61 -6.34
CA GLU A 89 -0.46 3.43 -6.75
C GLU A 89 -1.48 3.01 -5.69
N ILE A 90 -1.08 3.00 -4.41
CA ILE A 90 -1.98 2.74 -3.28
C ILE A 90 -3.15 3.75 -3.29
N ARG A 91 -2.85 5.05 -3.46
CA ARG A 91 -3.91 6.08 -3.50
C ARG A 91 -4.83 5.93 -4.71
N ALA A 92 -4.29 5.54 -5.87
CA ALA A 92 -5.09 5.30 -7.06
C ALA A 92 -6.07 4.13 -6.84
N CYS A 93 -5.58 2.98 -6.35
CA CYS A 93 -6.44 1.84 -6.05
C CYS A 93 -7.49 2.16 -4.98
N ARG A 94 -7.17 3.01 -3.99
CA ARG A 94 -8.14 3.48 -2.98
C ARG A 94 -9.28 4.27 -3.63
N SER A 95 -8.97 5.18 -4.54
CA SER A 95 -9.98 5.95 -5.28
C SER A 95 -10.81 5.05 -6.19
N GLU A 96 -10.18 4.12 -6.91
CA GLU A 96 -10.88 3.16 -7.78
C GLU A 96 -11.83 2.25 -6.98
N LEU A 97 -11.41 1.75 -5.83
CA LEU A 97 -12.25 0.94 -4.95
C LEU A 97 -13.47 1.72 -4.44
N GLN A 98 -13.32 3.00 -4.12
CA GLN A 98 -14.43 3.87 -3.72
C GLN A 98 -15.43 4.06 -4.87
N LEU A 99 -14.94 4.29 -6.09
CA LEU A 99 -15.78 4.38 -7.29
C LEU A 99 -16.49 3.05 -7.57
N LEU A 100 -15.77 1.94 -7.42
CA LEU A 100 -16.32 0.60 -7.61
C LEU A 100 -17.48 0.33 -6.66
N LYS A 101 -17.29 0.65 -5.37
CA LYS A 101 -18.35 0.58 -4.37
C LYS A 101 -19.57 1.42 -4.78
N LEU A 102 -19.36 2.67 -5.21
CA LEU A 102 -20.46 3.56 -5.61
C LEU A 102 -21.25 2.99 -6.79
N VAL A 103 -20.58 2.41 -7.78
CA VAL A 103 -21.23 1.77 -8.94
C VAL A 103 -22.08 0.58 -8.47
N TRP A 104 -21.52 -0.29 -7.63
CA TRP A 104 -22.26 -1.44 -7.09
C TRP A 104 -23.46 -1.02 -6.23
N ASP A 105 -23.30 0.01 -5.39
CA ASP A 105 -24.40 0.60 -4.61
C ASP A 105 -25.53 1.10 -5.52
N HIS A 106 -25.21 1.68 -6.68
CA HIS A 106 -26.23 2.09 -7.65
C HIS A 106 -26.91 0.88 -8.32
N THR A 107 -26.17 -0.17 -8.68
CA THR A 107 -26.76 -1.36 -9.31
C THR A 107 -27.77 -2.08 -8.42
N GLN A 108 -27.62 -2.01 -7.10
CA GLN A 108 -28.62 -2.53 -6.16
C GLN A 108 -29.91 -1.71 -6.12
N LEU A 109 -29.84 -0.40 -6.37
CA LEU A 109 -31.00 0.49 -6.30
C LEU A 109 -31.89 0.44 -7.54
N VAL A 110 -31.35 -0.05 -8.66
CA VAL A 110 -32.04 -0.11 -9.97
C VAL A 110 -32.66 -1.50 -10.23
N GLN A 111 -32.41 -2.49 -9.36
CA GLN A 111 -33.02 -3.83 -9.41
C GLN A 111 -34.40 -3.87 -8.74
#